data_AF-A0A6G8C0J6-F1
#
_entry.id   AF-A0A6G8C0J6-F1
#
_cell.length_a   1.000
_cell.length_b   1.000
_cell.length_c   1.000
_cell.angle_alpha   90.00
_cell.angle_beta   90.00
_cell.angle_gamma   90.00
#
_symmetry.space_group_name_H-M   'P 1'
#
loop_
_entity.id
_entity.type
_entity.pdbx_description
1 polymer ?
#
loop_
_entity_poly.entity_id
_entity_poly.type
_entity_poly.pdbx_seq_one_letter_code
_entity_poly.pdbx_strand_id
1 'polypeptide(L)'
;MRRVPRCSRRGDRCLSPGHRGRALGKLKQAGAALYEKKAPAQDQQNPFLAAIIASGAERLTEVWPENWRAFELFYRVRTQWNVDYGSAIGLRYEAAYPLIDREAVDGDDWQDLFDDLRVLERGALDALNDVK
;
A
#
# COMPACT_ATOMS: atom_id res chain seq x y z
N MET A 1 -23.55 -26.24 8.39
CA MET A 1 -22.94 -25.82 7.11
C MET A 1 -23.20 -24.34 6.90
N ARG A 2 -22.21 -23.46 7.09
CA ARG A 2 -22.38 -22.02 6.84
C ARG A 2 -22.07 -21.74 5.37
N ARG A 3 -23.03 -21.20 4.63
CA ARG A 3 -22.86 -20.80 3.23
C ARG A 3 -22.15 -19.45 3.18
N VAL A 4 -21.13 -19.34 2.34
CA VAL A 4 -20.48 -18.07 2.00
C VAL A 4 -21.37 -17.34 0.97
N PRO A 5 -21.74 -16.07 1.18
CA PRO A 5 -22.51 -15.33 0.19
C PRO A 5 -21.66 -15.12 -1.07
N ARG A 6 -22.19 -15.54 -2.22
CA ARG A 6 -21.59 -15.29 -3.53
C ARG A 6 -21.72 -13.78 -3.79
N CYS A 7 -20.61 -13.06 -3.73
CA CYS A 7 -20.55 -11.63 -3.98
C CYS A 7 -21.13 -11.33 -5.38
N SER A 8 -22.34 -10.78 -5.44
CA SER A 8 -22.98 -10.37 -6.68
C SER A 8 -22.32 -9.10 -7.19
N ARG A 9 -21.83 -9.15 -8.43
CA ARG A 9 -21.26 -8.03 -9.16
C ARG A 9 -22.24 -6.85 -9.23
N ARG A 10 -21.99 -5.81 -8.43
CA ARG A 10 -22.06 -4.38 -8.81
C ARG A 10 -21.79 -3.50 -7.58
N GLY A 11 -20.91 -2.52 -7.75
CA GLY A 11 -20.89 -1.32 -6.92
C GLY A 11 -20.14 -1.44 -5.61
N ASP A 12 -20.77 -1.97 -4.56
CA ASP A 12 -20.36 -1.60 -3.21
C ASP A 12 -20.09 -2.86 -2.37
N ARG A 13 -18.82 -3.23 -2.31
CA ARG A 13 -18.35 -4.31 -1.44
C ARG A 13 -18.12 -3.74 -0.05
N CYS A 14 -19.00 -4.12 0.88
CA CYS A 14 -18.76 -4.37 2.30
C CYS A 14 -17.48 -3.75 2.86
N LEU A 15 -17.45 -2.42 2.97
CA LEU A 15 -16.47 -1.73 3.79
C LEU A 15 -17.09 -1.54 5.18
N SER A 16 -16.31 -1.76 6.23
CA SER A 16 -16.71 -1.45 7.61
C SER A 16 -17.19 0.01 7.70
N PRO A 17 -18.12 0.36 8.60
CA PRO A 17 -18.68 1.71 8.68
C PRO A 17 -17.63 2.84 8.75
N GLY A 18 -16.45 2.58 9.32
CA GLY A 18 -15.33 3.53 9.43
C GLY A 18 -14.65 3.91 8.12
N HIS A 19 -14.91 3.18 7.03
CA HIS A 19 -14.35 3.46 5.70
C HIS A 19 -15.16 4.45 4.85
N ARG A 20 -16.35 4.88 5.30
CA ARG A 20 -17.20 5.82 4.54
C ARG A 20 -16.65 7.25 4.61
N GLY A 21 -15.64 7.53 3.78
CA GLY A 21 -15.07 8.87 3.59
C GLY A 21 -13.54 8.91 3.53
N ARG A 22 -12.83 7.80 3.80
CA ARG A 22 -11.37 7.76 3.74
C ARG A 22 -10.86 7.77 2.30
N ALA A 23 -9.82 8.56 2.03
CA ALA A 23 -9.19 8.69 0.72
C ALA A 23 -8.30 7.46 0.38
N LEU A 24 -8.92 6.28 0.22
CA LEU A 24 -8.23 5.00 -0.03
C LEU A 24 -7.32 5.02 -1.28
N GLY A 25 -7.65 5.84 -2.28
CA GLY A 25 -6.81 6.03 -3.46
C GLY A 25 -5.43 6.63 -3.11
N LYS A 26 -5.37 7.53 -2.11
CA LYS A 26 -4.12 8.11 -1.62
C LYS A 26 -3.30 7.12 -0.81
N LEU A 27 -3.96 6.24 -0.04
CA LEU A 27 -3.31 5.11 0.64
C LEU A 27 -2.64 4.18 -0.36
N LYS A 28 -3.35 3.79 -1.42
CA LYS A 28 -2.76 2.94 -2.47
C LYS A 28 -1.54 3.61 -3.12
N GLN A 29 -1.63 4.91 -3.41
CA GLN A 29 -0.51 5.68 -3.96
C GLN A 29 0.69 5.73 -3.00
N ALA A 30 0.46 5.92 -1.69
CA ALA A 30 1.50 5.93 -0.67
C ALA A 30 2.25 4.59 -0.58
N GLY A 31 1.52 3.47 -0.68
CA GLY A 31 2.13 2.14 -0.73
C GLY A 31 2.98 1.91 -1.98
N ALA A 32 2.49 2.34 -3.14
CA ALA A 32 3.23 2.24 -4.41
C ALA A 32 4.50 3.11 -4.41
N ALA A 33 4.42 4.33 -3.88
CA ALA A 33 5.51 5.30 -3.89
C ALA A 33 6.79 4.79 -3.19
N LEU A 34 6.66 3.92 -2.19
CA LEU A 34 7.79 3.33 -1.48
C LEU A 34 8.63 2.36 -2.33
N TYR A 35 8.04 1.76 -3.37
CA TYR A 35 8.67 0.71 -4.17
C TYR A 35 8.76 1.05 -5.65
N GLU A 36 8.29 2.22 -6.05
CA GLU A 36 8.34 2.65 -7.42
C GLU A 36 9.81 2.73 -7.86
N LYS A 37 10.20 1.86 -8.79
CA LYS A 37 11.55 1.84 -9.35
C LYS A 37 11.75 3.14 -10.13
N LYS A 38 12.82 3.87 -9.81
CA LYS A 38 13.29 4.98 -10.65
C LYS A 38 13.49 4.42 -12.06
N ALA A 39 12.72 4.94 -13.03
CA ALA A 39 12.86 4.50 -14.41
C ALA A 39 14.33 4.65 -14.82
N PRO A 40 14.96 3.63 -15.44
CA PRO A 40 16.26 3.84 -16.05
C PRO A 40 16.08 4.92 -17.12
N ALA A 41 17.06 5.81 -17.18
CA ALA A 41 16.99 7.07 -17.88
C ALA A 41 17.00 6.89 -19.41
N GLN A 42 15.91 6.36 -19.98
CA GLN A 42 15.73 6.24 -21.43
C GLN A 42 15.52 7.61 -22.09
N ASP A 43 15.24 8.66 -21.31
CA ASP A 43 15.17 10.05 -21.77
C ASP A 43 16.52 10.80 -21.72
N GLN A 44 17.65 10.08 -21.60
CA GLN A 44 19.02 10.65 -21.55
C GLN A 44 19.45 11.45 -22.80
N GLN A 45 18.63 11.54 -23.83
CA GLN A 45 18.95 12.37 -25.00
C GLN A 45 18.83 13.87 -24.71
N ASN A 46 18.18 14.28 -23.62
CA ASN A 46 18.12 15.69 -23.22
C ASN A 46 18.95 15.98 -21.95
N PRO A 47 20.13 16.63 -22.07
CA PRO A 47 21.00 16.93 -20.94
C PRO A 47 20.35 17.80 -19.85
N PHE A 48 19.34 18.59 -20.18
CA PHE A 48 18.59 19.38 -19.19
C PHE A 48 17.70 18.51 -18.29
N LEU A 49 17.01 17.51 -18.86
CA LEU A 49 16.23 16.55 -18.08
C LEU A 49 17.13 15.66 -17.24
N ALA A 50 18.30 15.27 -17.76
CA ALA A 50 19.29 14.52 -17.01
C ALA A 50 19.78 15.28 -15.76
N ALA A 51 20.01 16.58 -15.86
CA ALA A 51 20.40 17.43 -14.73
C ALA A 51 19.32 17.50 -13.64
N ILE A 52 18.03 17.60 -14.02
CA ILE A 52 16.90 17.60 -13.06
C ILE A 52 16.69 16.21 -12.42
N ILE A 53 16.88 15.14 -13.17
CA ILE A 53 16.78 13.77 -12.65
C ILE A 53 17.97 13.44 -11.73
N ALA A 54 19.15 13.99 -12.04
CA ALA A 54 20.35 13.90 -11.22
C ALA A 54 20.25 14.76 -9.96
N SER A 55 19.56 15.91 -10.02
CA SER A 55 19.31 16.75 -8.85
C SER A 55 18.34 16.12 -7.84
N GLY A 56 17.81 14.92 -8.11
CA GLY A 56 17.08 14.13 -7.14
C GLY A 56 15.83 14.85 -6.64
N ALA A 57 14.94 15.24 -7.55
CA ALA A 57 13.60 15.65 -7.14
C ALA A 57 12.93 14.48 -6.40
N GLU A 58 12.98 14.53 -5.06
CA GLU A 58 12.34 13.57 -4.17
C GLU A 58 10.85 13.55 -4.49
N ARG A 59 10.31 12.39 -4.89
CA ARG A 59 8.86 12.24 -5.08
C ARG A 59 8.19 12.20 -3.72
N LEU A 60 7.82 13.38 -3.23
CA LEU A 60 7.01 13.51 -2.04
C LEU A 60 5.60 13.02 -2.35
N THR A 61 5.20 11.90 -1.72
CA THR A 61 3.82 11.44 -1.76
C THR A 61 3.14 11.87 -0.48
N GLU A 62 2.15 12.74 -0.63
CA GLU A 62 1.35 13.23 0.49
C GLU A 62 0.44 12.12 1.03
N VAL A 63 0.64 11.78 2.32
CA VAL A 63 -0.22 10.86 3.07
C VAL A 63 -1.12 11.68 3.98
N TRP A 64 -2.42 11.45 3.87
CA TRP A 64 -3.41 12.18 4.66
C TRP A 64 -3.33 11.78 6.15
N PRO A 65 -3.61 12.68 7.12
CA PRO A 65 -3.46 12.41 8.55
C PRO A 65 -4.25 11.19 9.03
N GLU A 66 -5.44 10.97 8.48
CA GLU A 66 -6.31 9.85 8.85
C GLU A 66 -5.70 8.50 8.45
N ASN A 67 -4.83 8.51 7.46
CA ASN A 67 -4.19 7.34 6.87
C ASN A 67 -2.78 7.09 7.44
N TRP A 68 -2.28 8.02 8.27
CA TRP A 68 -0.92 7.99 8.79
C TRP A 68 -0.63 6.74 9.64
N ARG A 69 -1.58 6.35 10.51
CA ARG A 69 -1.46 5.15 11.37
C ARG A 69 -1.23 3.88 10.54
N ALA A 70 -2.04 3.68 9.50
CA ALA A 70 -1.91 2.54 8.61
C ALA A 70 -0.59 2.58 7.81
N PHE A 71 -0.19 3.77 7.35
CA PHE A 71 1.09 3.95 6.65
C PHE A 71 2.29 3.63 7.56
N GLU A 72 2.28 4.07 8.81
CA GLU A 72 3.35 3.78 9.77
C GLU A 72 3.44 2.28 10.06
N LEU A 73 2.30 1.62 10.28
CA LEU A 73 2.22 0.17 10.41
C LEU A 73 2.86 -0.52 9.21
N PHE A 74 2.42 -0.17 8.00
CA PHE A 74 2.99 -0.70 6.76
C PHE A 74 4.50 -0.47 6.66
N TYR A 75 4.96 0.75 6.97
CA TYR A 75 6.37 1.12 6.90
C TYR A 75 7.25 0.27 7.83
N ARG A 76 6.74 -0.15 8.99
CA ARG A 76 7.44 -1.02 9.95
C ARG A 76 7.60 -2.46 9.44
N VAL A 77 6.60 -2.98 8.72
CA VAL A 77 6.61 -4.37 8.19
C VAL A 77 7.00 -4.45 6.71
N ARG A 78 7.38 -3.32 6.10
CA ARG A 78 7.63 -3.17 4.66
C ARG A 78 8.69 -4.12 4.07
N THR A 79 9.54 -4.72 4.90
CA THR A 79 10.56 -5.68 4.45
C THR A 79 10.08 -7.13 4.48
N GLN A 80 8.92 -7.40 5.08
CA GLN A 80 8.41 -8.73 5.36
C GLN A 80 7.47 -9.21 4.25
N TRP A 81 8.03 -9.59 3.11
CA TRP A 81 7.29 -10.12 1.97
C TRP A 81 7.36 -11.65 1.90
N ASN A 82 6.25 -12.28 1.55
CA ASN A 82 6.25 -13.60 0.93
C ASN A 82 6.65 -13.43 -0.54
N VAL A 83 7.70 -14.13 -0.94
CA VAL A 83 8.29 -14.07 -2.27
C VAL A 83 8.24 -15.45 -2.91
N ASP A 84 7.87 -15.51 -4.19
CA ASP A 84 7.89 -16.73 -5.01
C ASP A 84 8.43 -16.41 -6.40
N TYR A 85 9.24 -17.32 -6.97
CA TYR A 85 9.94 -17.13 -8.26
C TYR A 85 10.57 -15.73 -8.47
N GLY A 86 11.02 -15.07 -7.39
CA GLY A 86 11.62 -13.74 -7.45
C GLY A 86 10.63 -12.55 -7.47
N SER A 87 9.33 -12.81 -7.29
CA SER A 87 8.28 -11.78 -7.21
C SER A 87 7.60 -11.78 -5.84
N ALA A 88 7.23 -10.59 -5.35
CA ALA A 88 6.49 -10.48 -4.11
C ALA A 88 5.03 -10.88 -4.35
N ILE A 89 4.50 -11.82 -3.56
CA ILE A 89 3.09 -12.24 -3.65
C ILE A 89 2.22 -11.47 -2.65
N GLY A 90 2.75 -11.18 -1.47
CA GLY A 90 2.02 -10.51 -0.40
C GLY A 90 2.86 -10.33 0.85
N LEU A 91 2.35 -9.53 1.78
CA LEU A 91 2.96 -9.22 3.06
C LEU A 91 2.74 -10.39 4.03
N ARG A 92 3.71 -10.62 4.91
CA ARG A 92 3.57 -11.60 5.99
C ARG A 92 2.70 -11.02 7.10
N TYR A 93 1.40 -11.32 7.08
CA TYR A 93 0.45 -10.80 8.06
C TYR A 93 0.76 -11.22 9.50
N GLU A 94 1.47 -12.34 9.70
CA GLU A 94 1.92 -12.78 11.02
C GLU A 94 2.85 -11.76 11.69
N ALA A 95 3.58 -10.96 10.89
CA ALA A 95 4.39 -9.85 11.40
C ALA A 95 3.58 -8.58 11.64
N ALA A 96 2.41 -8.44 11.00
CA ALA A 96 1.54 -7.28 11.13
C ALA A 96 0.59 -7.38 12.33
N TYR A 97 0.03 -8.56 12.62
CA TYR A 97 -0.96 -8.72 13.69
C TYR A 97 -0.49 -8.19 15.06
N PRO A 98 0.73 -8.50 15.55
CA PRO A 98 1.18 -7.99 16.84
C PRO A 98 1.33 -6.46 16.90
N LEU A 99 1.49 -5.80 15.73
CA LEU A 99 1.55 -4.34 15.65
C LEU A 99 0.14 -3.75 15.61
N ILE A 100 -0.77 -4.34 14.84
CA ILE A 100 -2.17 -3.91 14.81
C ILE A 100 -2.80 -4.10 16.20
N ASP A 101 -2.52 -5.21 16.89
CA ASP A 101 -3.00 -5.48 18.26
C ASP A 101 -2.53 -4.44 19.28
N ARG A 102 -1.37 -3.81 19.04
CA ARG A 102 -0.83 -2.75 19.92
C ARG A 102 -1.38 -1.36 19.62
N GLU A 103 -1.69 -1.11 18.35
CA GLU A 103 -2.14 0.21 17.87
C GLU A 103 -3.66 0.35 17.88
N ALA A 104 -4.40 -0.75 17.71
CA ALA A 104 -5.86 -0.75 17.64
C ALA A 104 -6.49 -0.47 19.01
N VAL A 105 -7.49 0.40 19.03
CA VAL A 105 -8.22 0.77 20.25
C VAL A 105 -9.33 -0.24 20.57
N ASP A 106 -9.97 -0.77 19.53
CA ASP A 106 -11.03 -1.77 19.62
C ASP A 106 -11.04 -2.69 18.39
N GLY A 107 -12.01 -3.61 18.32
CA GLY A 107 -12.10 -4.58 17.23
C GLY A 107 -12.49 -3.98 15.88
N ASP A 108 -13.23 -2.87 15.86
CA ASP A 108 -13.61 -2.20 14.61
C ASP A 108 -12.41 -1.41 14.06
N ASP A 109 -11.66 -0.71 14.92
CA ASP A 109 -10.40 -0.03 14.59
C ASP A 109 -9.33 -1.04 14.13
N TRP A 110 -9.29 -2.23 14.74
CA TRP A 110 -8.42 -3.32 14.28
C TRP A 110 -8.73 -3.72 12.84
N GLN A 111 -10.02 -3.93 12.53
CA GLN A 111 -10.46 -4.31 11.20
C GLN A 111 -10.18 -3.19 10.19
N ASP A 112 -10.41 -1.94 10.58
CA ASP A 112 -10.15 -0.77 9.73
C ASP A 112 -8.65 -0.63 9.41
N LEU A 113 -7.77 -0.75 10.40
CA LEU A 113 -6.31 -0.71 10.20
C LEU A 113 -5.83 -1.86 9.31
N PHE A 114 -6.39 -3.06 9.49
CA PHE A 114 -6.02 -4.20 8.66
C PHE A 114 -6.48 -4.02 7.20
N ASP A 115 -7.67 -3.49 6.97
CA ASP A 115 -8.15 -3.22 5.61
C ASP A 115 -7.34 -2.09 4.94
N ASP A 116 -6.98 -1.03 5.67
CA ASP A 116 -6.08 0.01 5.16
C ASP A 116 -4.68 -0.55 4.81
N LEU A 117 -4.15 -1.45 5.64
CA LEU A 117 -2.87 -2.13 5.40
C LEU A 117 -2.91 -2.92 4.09
N ARG A 118 -4.02 -3.60 3.78
CA ARG A 118 -4.21 -4.34 2.52
C ARG A 118 -4.27 -3.42 1.31
N VAL A 119 -4.79 -2.21 1.46
CA VAL A 119 -4.78 -1.19 0.39
C VAL A 119 -3.36 -0.72 0.10
N LEU A 120 -2.57 -0.46 1.14
CA LEU A 120 -1.14 -0.11 1.02
C LEU A 120 -0.33 -1.25 0.37
N GLU A 121 -0.52 -2.48 0.85
CA GLU A 121 0.07 -3.68 0.27
C GLU A 121 -0.23 -3.79 -1.21
N ARG A 122 -1.49 -3.57 -1.62
CA ARG A 122 -1.86 -3.67 -3.03
C ARG A 122 -1.12 -2.64 -3.90
N GLY A 123 -0.97 -1.41 -3.41
CA GLY A 123 -0.18 -0.39 -4.09
C GLY A 123 1.29 -0.78 -4.21
N ALA A 124 1.88 -1.30 -3.13
CA ALA A 124 3.26 -1.75 -3.12
C ALA A 124 3.50 -2.95 -4.05
N LEU A 125 2.58 -3.92 -4.09
CA LEU A 125 2.65 -5.07 -4.99
C LEU A 125 2.57 -4.65 -6.46
N ASP A 126 1.67 -3.70 -6.77
CA ASP A 126 1.55 -3.16 -8.13
C ASP A 126 2.90 -2.52 -8.55
N ALA A 127 3.62 -1.84 -7.64
CA ALA A 127 4.94 -1.25 -7.93
C ALA A 127 6.11 -2.26 -7.94
N LEU A 128 6.11 -3.24 -7.03
CA LEU A 128 7.15 -4.28 -6.94
C LEU A 128 7.13 -5.22 -8.15
N ASN A 129 5.93 -5.60 -8.57
CA ASN A 129 5.68 -6.51 -9.69
C ASN A 129 5.46 -5.77 -11.02
N ASP A 130 5.64 -4.45 -11.06
CA ASP A 130 5.71 -3.71 -12.33
C ASP A 130 6.99 -4.15 -13.06
N VAL A 131 6.80 -5.14 -13.94
CA VAL A 131 7.82 -5.62 -14.88
C VAL A 131 7.63 -4.79 -16.15
N LYS A 132 8.51 -3.81 -16.35
CA LYS A 132 8.67 -3.14 -17.63
C LYS A 132 9.47 -3.99 -18.61
#